data_AF-A0A2I0V9R5-F1
#
_entry.id   AF-A0A2I0V9R5-F1
#
_cell.length_a   1.000
_cell.length_b   1.000
_cell.length_c   1.000
_cell.angle_alpha   90.00
_cell.angle_beta   90.00
_cell.angle_gamma   90.00
#
_symmetry.space_group_name_H-M   'P 1'
#
loop_
_entity.id
_entity.type
_entity.pdbx_description
1 polymer ?
#
loop_
_entity_poly.entity_id
_entity_poly.type
_entity_poly.pdbx_seq_one_letter_code
_entity_poly.pdbx_strand_id
1 'polypeptide(L)'
;MRPLGKEEEGVQIVQKTSPNSISILEHSFTFDSVVDESSTQHDIFQLVGLPLVENCLAGFNSSIFAYGQSGSGKTYTMWGASNSLSADCSLSQERGLTPRVFEQLFFRINEVDSAFFDSISRVSWLLNAGNEILHFFFLGTGKAFK
;
A
#
# COMPACT_ATOMS: atom_id res chain seq x y z
N MET A 1 4.72 8.36 -7.87
CA MET A 1 5.51 9.55 -7.50
C MET A 1 4.53 10.55 -6.92
N ARG A 2 4.89 11.35 -5.91
CA ARG A 2 3.96 12.37 -5.41
C ARG A 2 3.90 13.56 -6.39
N PRO A 3 2.74 14.20 -6.58
CA PRO A 3 2.68 15.46 -7.32
C PRO A 3 3.58 16.53 -6.71
N LEU A 4 4.16 17.38 -7.55
CA LEU A 4 4.96 18.53 -7.14
C LEU A 4 4.08 19.57 -6.45
N GLY A 5 4.59 20.16 -5.36
CA GLY A 5 3.93 21.30 -4.71
C GLY A 5 4.05 22.57 -5.58
N LYS A 6 3.14 23.54 -5.39
CA LYS A 6 3.17 24.84 -6.10
C LYS A 6 4.46 25.66 -5.87
N GLU A 7 5.29 25.25 -4.91
CA GLU A 7 6.58 25.88 -4.59
C GLU A 7 7.81 25.10 -5.14
N GLU A 8 7.58 23.93 -5.77
CA GLU A 8 8.62 23.05 -6.34
C GLU A 8 8.59 23.06 -7.89
N GLU A 9 8.33 24.19 -8.54
CA GLU A 9 8.35 24.31 -10.02
C GLU A 9 9.76 24.19 -10.65
N GLY A 10 10.78 23.85 -9.86
CA GLY A 10 12.18 23.75 -10.31
C GLY A 10 12.66 22.31 -10.50
N VAL A 11 12.75 21.88 -11.76
CA VAL A 11 13.43 20.66 -12.27
C VAL A 11 12.85 19.33 -11.77
N GLN A 12 12.09 18.64 -12.63
CA GLN A 12 11.82 17.21 -12.46
C GLN A 12 13.15 16.43 -12.62
N ILE A 13 13.80 16.14 -11.49
CA ILE A 13 15.06 15.39 -11.44
C ILE A 13 14.82 13.89 -11.73
N VAL A 14 13.62 13.40 -11.42
CA VAL A 14 13.22 12.01 -11.60
C VAL A 14 12.30 11.89 -12.80
N GLN A 15 12.69 11.08 -13.78
CA GLN A 15 11.90 10.80 -14.98
C GLN A 15 11.58 9.31 -15.07
N LYS A 16 10.30 8.98 -15.25
CA LYS A 16 9.88 7.61 -15.53
C LYS A 16 10.16 7.31 -17.00
N THR A 17 11.16 6.47 -17.27
CA THR A 17 11.53 6.06 -18.64
C THR A 17 10.70 4.86 -19.11
N SER A 18 10.27 4.02 -18.19
CA SER A 18 9.55 2.77 -18.47
C SER A 18 8.67 2.40 -17.27
N PRO A 19 7.70 1.48 -17.41
CA PRO A 19 6.85 1.04 -16.30
C PRO A 19 7.66 0.50 -15.12
N ASN A 20 8.88 0.00 -15.37
CA ASN A 20 9.75 -0.65 -14.38
C ASN A 20 11.08 0.09 -14.18
N SER A 21 11.23 1.30 -14.72
CA SER A 21 12.52 2.01 -14.66
C SER A 21 12.37 3.53 -14.57
N ILE A 22 13.19 4.13 -13.70
CA ILE A 22 13.33 5.58 -13.55
C ILE A 22 14.76 6.01 -13.85
N SER A 23 14.92 7.22 -14.36
CA SER A 23 16.20 7.89 -14.52
C SER A 23 16.28 9.07 -13.56
N ILE A 24 17.39 9.16 -12.81
CA ILE A 24 17.70 10.25 -11.87
C ILE A 24 19.09 10.76 -12.23
N LEU A 25 19.22 12.01 -12.69
CA LEU A 25 20.51 12.63 -13.04
C LEU A 25 21.41 11.70 -13.89
N GLU A 26 20.85 11.13 -14.96
CA GLU A 26 21.51 10.19 -15.89
C GLU A 26 21.78 8.77 -15.35
N HIS A 27 21.44 8.50 -14.08
CA HIS A 27 21.48 7.15 -13.52
C HIS A 27 20.13 6.45 -13.66
N SER A 28 20.13 5.27 -14.27
CA SER A 28 18.93 4.44 -14.43
C SER A 28 18.78 3.45 -13.27
N PHE A 29 17.58 3.40 -12.68
CA PHE A 29 17.21 2.48 -11.62
C PHE A 29 16.03 1.62 -12.06
N THR A 30 16.11 0.32 -11.80
CA THR A 30 15.08 -0.67 -12.16
C THR A 30 14.35 -1.17 -10.92
N PHE A 31 13.03 -1.27 -11.01
CA PHE A 31 12.14 -1.75 -9.95
C PHE A 31 11.10 -2.70 -10.54
N ASP A 32 10.37 -3.43 -9.69
CA ASP A 32 9.28 -4.30 -10.14
C ASP A 32 8.16 -3.52 -10.82
N SER A 33 7.84 -2.34 -10.30
CA SER A 33 6.89 -1.41 -10.89
C SER A 33 7.11 0.01 -10.38
N VAL A 34 6.93 0.98 -11.27
CA VAL A 34 7.11 2.40 -11.02
C VAL A 34 5.78 3.12 -11.26
N VAL A 35 5.24 3.62 -10.17
CA VAL A 35 4.00 4.40 -10.12
C VAL A 35 4.34 5.88 -10.31
N ASP A 36 3.63 6.57 -11.21
CA ASP A 36 3.80 8.00 -11.47
C ASP A 36 2.83 8.86 -10.62
N GLU A 37 2.72 10.14 -10.92
CA GLU A 37 1.80 11.07 -10.25
C GLU A 37 0.36 11.01 -10.78
N SER A 38 0.16 10.47 -11.98
CA SER A 38 -1.17 10.24 -12.56
C SER A 38 -1.87 9.01 -12.00
N SER A 39 -1.12 8.13 -11.33
CA SER A 39 -1.64 6.90 -10.75
C SER A 39 -2.51 7.18 -9.52
N THR A 40 -3.66 6.54 -9.47
CA THR A 40 -4.63 6.70 -8.38
C THR A 40 -4.34 5.73 -7.22
N GLN A 41 -4.95 5.99 -6.06
CA GLN A 41 -4.91 5.05 -4.93
C GLN A 41 -5.51 3.68 -5.27
N HIS A 42 -6.44 3.64 -6.23
CA HIS A 42 -7.00 2.38 -6.72
C HIS A 42 -5.98 1.58 -7.52
N ASP A 43 -5.20 2.24 -8.39
CA ASP A 43 -4.18 1.58 -9.20
C ASP A 43 -3.09 0.96 -8.31
N ILE A 44 -2.66 1.69 -7.27
CA ILE A 44 -1.69 1.17 -6.28
C ILE A 44 -2.27 -0.03 -5.53
N PHE A 45 -3.56 0.00 -5.17
CA PHE A 45 -4.23 -1.13 -4.55
C PHE A 45 -4.31 -2.34 -5.49
N GLN A 46 -4.62 -2.15 -6.78
CA GLN A 46 -4.63 -3.27 -7.72
C GLN A 46 -3.24 -3.87 -7.91
N LEU A 47 -2.20 -3.03 -7.94
CA LEU A 47 -0.83 -3.45 -8.14
C LEU A 47 -0.24 -4.22 -6.94
N VAL A 48 -0.47 -3.76 -5.72
CA VAL A 48 0.18 -4.30 -4.50
C VAL A 48 -0.82 -4.91 -3.52
N GLY A 49 -1.98 -4.28 -3.36
CA GLY A 49 -3.01 -4.70 -2.39
C GLY A 49 -3.73 -6.00 -2.78
N LEU A 50 -4.12 -6.17 -4.04
CA LEU A 50 -4.78 -7.39 -4.50
C LEU A 50 -3.91 -8.65 -4.35
N PRO A 51 -2.64 -8.68 -4.83
CA PRO A 51 -1.77 -9.84 -4.63
C PRO A 51 -1.54 -10.13 -3.15
N LEU A 52 -1.48 -9.09 -2.30
CA LEU A 52 -1.36 -9.28 -0.86
C LEU A 52 -2.58 -10.02 -0.29
N VAL A 53 -3.79 -9.60 -0.63
CA VAL A 53 -5.02 -10.23 -0.13
C VAL A 53 -5.09 -11.68 -0.59
N GLU A 54 -4.76 -11.96 -1.85
CA GLU A 54 -4.73 -13.33 -2.39
C GLU A 54 -3.69 -14.21 -1.67
N ASN A 55 -2.49 -13.70 -1.42
CA ASN A 55 -1.46 -14.42 -0.67
C ASN A 55 -1.90 -14.70 0.77
N CYS A 56 -2.54 -13.73 1.44
CA CYS A 56 -3.11 -13.91 2.76
C CYS A 56 -4.21 -14.98 2.79
N LEU A 57 -5.09 -14.99 1.78
CA LEU A 57 -6.15 -16.00 1.64
C LEU A 57 -5.59 -17.39 1.29
N ALA A 58 -4.46 -17.46 0.61
CA ALA A 58 -3.73 -18.71 0.40
C ALA A 58 -3.01 -19.22 1.66
N GLY A 59 -3.01 -18.46 2.75
CA GLY A 59 -2.37 -18.81 4.02
C GLY A 59 -0.89 -18.43 4.11
N PHE A 60 -0.41 -17.53 3.23
CA PHE A 60 0.93 -16.96 3.32
C PHE A 60 0.94 -15.70 4.19
N ASN A 61 2.07 -15.47 4.86
CA ASN A 61 2.32 -14.21 5.57
C ASN A 61 2.65 -13.11 4.56
N SER A 62 1.98 -11.97 4.68
CA SER A 62 2.20 -10.83 3.79
C SER A 62 2.44 -9.55 4.59
N SER A 63 3.42 -8.76 4.17
CA SER A 63 3.74 -7.48 4.82
C SER A 63 3.96 -6.40 3.78
N ILE A 64 3.51 -5.17 4.10
CA ILE A 64 3.76 -3.98 3.28
C ILE A 64 4.60 -3.01 4.09
N PHE A 65 5.65 -2.52 3.44
CA PHE A 65 6.50 -1.47 3.95
C PHE A 65 6.37 -0.25 3.05
N ALA A 66 6.13 0.92 3.64
CA ALA A 66 6.27 2.20 2.97
C ALA A 66 7.49 2.91 3.55
N TYR A 67 8.47 3.20 2.70
CA TYR A 67 9.73 3.84 3.08
C TYR A 67 9.99 5.14 2.29
N GLY A 68 10.81 6.03 2.87
CA GLY A 68 11.26 7.28 2.25
C GLY A 68 11.25 8.47 3.19
N GLN A 69 11.74 9.62 2.73
CA GLN A 69 11.85 10.85 3.52
C GLN A 69 10.49 11.40 4.02
N SER A 70 10.46 12.07 5.17
CA SER A 70 9.28 12.84 5.62
C SER A 70 8.73 13.76 4.52
N GLY A 71 7.42 13.76 4.33
CA GLY A 71 6.77 14.48 3.22
C GLY A 71 6.73 13.74 1.88
N SER A 72 7.30 12.53 1.77
CA SER A 72 7.27 11.73 0.53
C SER A 72 5.92 11.11 0.16
N GLY A 73 4.93 11.15 1.05
CA GLY A 73 3.60 10.57 0.81
C GLY A 73 3.34 9.17 1.39
N LYS A 74 4.25 8.60 2.19
CA LYS A 74 4.07 7.27 2.84
C LYS A 74 2.71 7.08 3.52
N THR A 75 2.33 8.03 4.39
CA THR A 75 1.06 7.99 5.12
C THR A 75 -0.13 8.12 4.17
N TYR A 76 -0.01 8.94 3.13
CA TYR A 76 -1.03 9.11 2.10
C TYR A 76 -1.23 7.81 1.33
N THR A 77 -0.17 7.13 0.89
CA THR A 77 -0.29 5.83 0.21
C THR A 77 -0.91 4.76 1.11
N MET A 78 -0.52 4.71 2.40
CA MET A 78 -1.00 3.66 3.30
C MET A 78 -2.44 3.88 3.80
N TRP A 79 -2.76 5.09 4.25
CA TRP A 79 -4.04 5.41 4.90
C TRP A 79 -4.96 6.28 4.04
N GLY A 80 -4.39 7.08 3.13
CA GLY A 80 -5.13 8.06 2.34
C GLY A 80 -5.04 9.47 2.91
N ALA A 81 -5.85 10.38 2.39
CA ALA A 81 -5.97 11.73 2.93
C ALA A 81 -6.56 11.71 4.34
N SER A 82 -6.09 12.60 5.24
CA SER A 82 -6.54 12.68 6.64
C SER A 82 -8.06 12.87 6.80
N ASN A 83 -8.73 13.48 5.81
CA ASN A 83 -10.18 13.65 5.80
C ASN A 83 -10.96 12.35 5.50
N SER A 84 -10.28 11.26 5.14
CA SER A 84 -10.88 9.96 4.83
C SER A 84 -11.19 9.11 6.08
N LEU A 85 -10.82 9.59 7.28
CA LEU A 85 -11.07 8.92 8.57
C LEU A 85 -12.44 9.27 9.19
N SER A 86 -13.22 10.16 8.57
CA SER A 86 -14.59 10.46 9.00
C SER A 86 -15.57 9.39 8.50
N ALA A 87 -16.57 9.07 9.33
CA ALA A 87 -17.50 7.94 9.16
C ALA A 87 -18.32 7.94 7.85
N ASP A 88 -18.36 9.07 7.12
CA ASP A 88 -19.13 9.23 5.88
C ASP A 88 -18.35 8.82 4.60
N CYS A 89 -17.10 8.35 4.74
CA CYS A 89 -16.14 8.20 3.62
C CYS A 89 -16.04 6.78 3.01
N SER A 90 -17.05 5.90 3.16
CA SER A 90 -17.07 4.58 2.49
C SER A 90 -17.05 4.64 0.95
N LEU A 91 -16.95 5.82 0.33
CA LEU A 91 -16.83 6.02 -1.12
C LEU A 91 -15.64 6.91 -1.54
N SER A 92 -14.81 7.37 -0.60
CA SER A 92 -13.72 8.28 -0.93
C SER A 92 -12.65 7.59 -1.78
N GLN A 93 -12.45 8.07 -3.02
CA GLN A 93 -11.42 7.57 -3.94
C GLN A 93 -10.00 7.73 -3.37
N GLU A 94 -9.84 8.61 -2.39
CA GLU A 94 -8.57 8.92 -1.72
C GLU A 94 -8.19 7.95 -0.60
N ARG A 95 -9.04 6.95 -0.27
CA ARG A 95 -8.70 5.90 0.71
C ARG A 95 -7.41 5.19 0.29
N GLY A 96 -6.48 5.02 1.23
CA GLY A 96 -5.20 4.36 1.00
C GLY A 96 -5.27 2.83 0.93
N LEU A 97 -4.11 2.21 0.90
CA LEU A 97 -3.95 0.76 0.81
C LEU A 97 -4.58 -0.01 1.98
N THR A 98 -4.30 0.38 3.23
CA THR A 98 -4.76 -0.33 4.43
C THR A 98 -6.27 -0.51 4.49
N PRO A 99 -7.12 0.55 4.42
CA PRO A 99 -8.56 0.37 4.47
C PRO A 99 -9.12 -0.45 3.30
N ARG A 100 -8.54 -0.32 2.09
CA ARG A 100 -8.96 -1.09 0.91
C ARG A 100 -8.62 -2.58 1.02
N VAL A 101 -7.42 -2.90 1.52
CA VAL A 101 -6.99 -4.28 1.79
C VAL A 101 -7.89 -4.93 2.82
N PHE A 102 -8.24 -4.22 3.91
CA PHE A 102 -9.16 -4.75 4.91
C PHE A 102 -10.54 -5.02 4.34
N GLU A 103 -11.13 -4.06 3.63
CA GLU A 103 -12.45 -4.21 3.02
C GLU A 103 -12.49 -5.42 2.08
N GLN A 104 -11.49 -5.56 1.21
CA GLN A 104 -11.39 -6.69 0.29
C GLN A 104 -11.18 -8.02 1.02
N LEU A 105 -10.33 -8.03 2.05
CA LEU A 105 -10.08 -9.21 2.85
C LEU A 105 -11.37 -9.66 3.57
N PHE A 106 -12.08 -8.76 4.25
CA PHE A 106 -13.34 -9.08 4.91
C PHE A 106 -14.42 -9.52 3.91
N PHE A 107 -14.49 -8.88 2.74
CA PHE A 107 -15.38 -9.30 1.66
C PHE A 107 -15.11 -10.74 1.25
N ARG A 108 -13.84 -11.10 1.00
CA ARG A 108 -13.44 -12.46 0.61
C ARG A 108 -13.63 -13.49 1.72
N ILE A 109 -13.40 -13.12 2.99
CA ILE A 109 -13.66 -14.01 4.12
C ILE A 109 -15.17 -14.28 4.25
N ASN A 110 -16.03 -13.31 3.96
CA ASN A 110 -17.48 -13.54 3.98
C ASN A 110 -17.95 -14.43 2.81
N GLU A 111 -17.23 -14.44 1.69
CA GLU A 111 -17.49 -15.34 0.55
C GLU A 111 -16.99 -16.78 0.80
N VAL A 112 -15.90 -16.95 1.54
CA VAL A 112 -15.24 -18.24 1.79
C VAL A 112 -15.57 -18.72 3.20
N ASP A 113 -16.42 -19.73 3.32
CA ASP A 113 -16.91 -20.39 4.57
C ASP A 113 -16.11 -20.15 5.87
N SER A 114 -16.85 -20.04 6.98
CA SER A 114 -16.46 -19.65 8.35
C SER A 114 -15.16 -20.25 8.93
N ALA A 115 -14.67 -21.36 8.38
CA ALA A 115 -13.43 -22.01 8.81
C ALA A 115 -12.16 -21.18 8.50
N PHE A 116 -12.22 -20.26 7.53
CA PHE A 116 -11.09 -19.35 7.25
C PHE A 116 -11.01 -18.19 8.27
N PHE A 117 -12.11 -17.88 8.96
CA PHE A 117 -12.17 -16.79 9.94
C PHE A 117 -11.22 -17.05 11.13
N ASP A 118 -11.08 -18.31 11.55
CA ASP A 118 -10.09 -18.73 12.55
C ASP A 118 -8.65 -18.60 12.06
N SER A 119 -8.44 -18.41 10.75
CA SER A 119 -7.13 -18.39 10.11
C SER A 119 -6.49 -17.00 10.03
N ILE A 120 -7.12 -15.93 10.53
CA ILE A 120 -6.53 -14.58 10.55
C ILE A 120 -6.42 -14.14 12.00
N SER A 121 -5.22 -14.31 12.58
CA SER A 121 -5.04 -14.19 14.03
C SER A 121 -4.50 -12.84 14.46
N ARG A 122 -3.75 -12.13 13.60
CA ARG A 122 -2.98 -10.95 14.03
C ARG A 122 -2.80 -9.91 12.93
N VAL A 123 -3.27 -8.70 13.24
CA VAL A 123 -2.85 -7.46 12.57
C VAL A 123 -1.89 -6.75 13.51
N SER A 124 -0.75 -6.31 13.01
CA SER A 124 0.20 -5.49 13.78
C SER A 124 0.65 -4.29 12.97
N TRP A 125 0.71 -3.13 13.61
CA TRP A 125 1.30 -1.93 13.04
C TRP A 125 2.46 -1.48 13.92
N LEU A 126 3.54 -1.04 13.28
CA LEU A 126 4.65 -0.38 13.95
C LEU A 126 4.84 0.99 13.31
N LEU A 127 4.71 2.02 14.14
CA LEU A 127 5.08 3.38 13.78
C LEU A 127 6.45 3.66 14.40
N ASN A 128 7.50 3.70 13.59
CA ASN A 128 8.79 4.14 14.08
C ASN A 128 8.85 5.68 14.01
N ALA A 129 8.83 6.32 15.19
CA ALA A 129 8.94 7.77 15.33
C ALA A 129 10.34 8.32 14.99
N GLY A 130 11.31 7.46 14.64
CA GLY A 130 12.73 7.77 14.49
C GLY A 130 13.30 7.78 13.06
N ASN A 131 12.46 7.93 12.03
CA ASN A 131 12.77 8.18 10.59
C ASN A 131 12.40 7.05 9.61
N GLU A 132 11.35 7.34 8.82
CA GLU A 132 11.18 6.93 7.42
C GLU A 132 10.44 5.63 7.08
N ILE A 133 10.04 4.77 8.02
CA ILE A 133 9.34 3.52 7.70
C ILE A 133 7.97 3.45 8.37
N LEU A 134 6.93 3.31 7.54
CA LEU A 134 5.59 2.90 7.98
C LEU A 134 5.42 1.43 7.62
N HIS A 135 5.30 0.59 8.64
CA HIS A 135 5.22 -0.86 8.47
C HIS A 135 3.81 -1.35 8.83
N PHE A 136 3.18 -2.02 7.88
CA PHE A 136 1.88 -2.66 8.05
C PHE A 136 2.04 -4.16 7.86
N PHE A 137 1.85 -4.92 8.94
CA PHE A 137 2.05 -6.36 8.95
C PHE A 137 0.70 -7.08 8.95
N PHE A 138 0.52 -8.02 8.03
CA PHE A 138 -0.58 -8.98 8.05
C PHE A 138 -0.05 -10.40 8.32
N LEU A 139 -0.29 -10.93 9.54
CA LEU A 139 -0.02 -12.34 9.86
C LEU A 139 -1.27 -13.14 9.48
N GLY A 140 -1.24 -13.75 8.30
CA GLY A 140 -2.11 -14.89 8.00
C GLY A 140 -1.68 -16.04 8.92
N THR A 141 -2.62 -16.71 9.59
CA THR A 141 -2.25 -17.81 10.49
C THR A 141 -1.60 -18.94 9.72
N GLY A 142 -0.70 -19.63 10.41
CA GLY A 142 -0.30 -20.96 10.02
C GLY A 142 -1.51 -21.89 10.02
N LYS A 143 -1.88 -22.35 8.83
CA LYS A 143 -2.20 -23.77 8.72
C LYS A 143 -0.96 -24.52 9.19
N ALA A 144 -0.97 -24.96 10.45
CA ALA A 144 -0.12 -26.07 10.83
C ALA A 144 -0.40 -27.17 9.81
N PHE A 145 0.61 -27.50 9.00
CA PHE A 145 0.63 -28.67 8.16
C PHE A 145 0.04 -29.83 8.97
N LYS A 146 -1.08 -30.37 8.52
CA LYS A 146 -1.60 -31.64 8.99
C LYS A 146 -1.95 -32.49 7.79
#